data_AF-A0A2G2R662-F1
#
_entry.id   AF-A0A2G2R662-F1
#
_cell.length_a   1.000
_cell.length_b   1.000
_cell.length_c   1.000
_cell.angle_alpha   90.00
_cell.angle_beta   90.00
_cell.angle_gamma   90.00
#
_symmetry.space_group_name_H-M   'P 1'
#
loop_
_entity.id
_entity.type
_entity.pdbx_description
1 polymer ?
#
loop_
_entity_poly.entity_id
_entity_poly.type
_entity_poly.pdbx_seq_one_letter_code
_entity_poly.pdbx_strand_id
1 'polypeptide(L)'
;MKSATLTATLWEQQHRQDLKDMAEAIGDKDTYLAEEILNTLAPRPEGENVQETKSSEHRKSGRQTKVVDPLTGRIDNPHGVAVVEGDGTRKWYRANMLHNAYGPAIIKPNGKLSYYHFGTHYKSAAALDAVTESAKRHNENSKHCRNTTP
;
A
#
# COMPACT_ATOMS: atom_id res chain seq x y z
N MET A 1 16.08 -6.14 21.24
CA MET A 1 15.34 -5.18 20.41
C MET A 1 14.01 -5.82 20.05
N LYS A 2 12.88 -5.30 20.53
CA LYS A 2 11.56 -5.87 20.21
C LYS A 2 11.36 -5.66 18.71
N SER A 3 11.20 -6.74 17.93
CA SER A 3 10.71 -6.61 16.56
C SER A 3 9.36 -5.92 16.66
N ALA A 4 9.30 -4.63 16.29
CA ALA A 4 8.04 -3.92 16.21
C ALA A 4 7.24 -4.64 15.12
N THR A 5 6.18 -5.34 15.51
CA THR A 5 5.25 -5.93 14.56
C THR A 5 4.68 -4.77 13.76
N LEU A 6 5.14 -4.59 12.52
CA LEU A 6 4.53 -3.66 11.59
C LEU A 6 3.08 -4.13 11.40
N THR A 7 2.13 -3.26 11.70
CA THR A 7 0.69 -3.47 11.52
C THR A 7 0.10 -2.26 10.83
N ALA A 8 -1.04 -2.41 10.17
CA ALA A 8 -1.70 -1.30 9.49
C ALA A 8 -2.11 -0.19 10.48
N THR A 9 -2.53 -0.55 11.69
CA THR A 9 -2.89 0.43 12.73
C THR A 9 -1.67 1.20 13.24
N LEU A 10 -0.53 0.53 13.40
CA LEU A 10 0.71 1.20 13.79
C LEU A 10 1.19 2.17 12.69
N TRP A 11 1.04 1.77 11.42
CA TRP A 11 1.32 2.65 10.30
C TRP A 11 0.44 3.90 10.32
N GLU A 12 -0.87 3.77 10.53
CA GLU A 12 -1.77 4.94 10.65
C GLU A 12 -1.38 5.85 11.83
N GLN A 13 -0.97 5.26 12.96
CA GLN A 13 -0.56 6.02 14.12
C GLN A 13 0.73 6.81 13.86
N GLN A 14 1.72 6.17 13.25
CA GLN A 14 3.02 6.78 12.95
C GLN A 14 2.90 7.95 11.96
N HIS A 15 2.03 7.81 10.96
CA HIS A 15 1.83 8.80 9.89
C HIS A 15 0.62 9.70 10.14
N ARG A 16 0.08 9.72 11.36
CA ARG A 16 -1.11 10.51 11.68
C ARG A 16 -0.90 11.99 11.41
N GLN A 17 0.28 12.51 11.71
CA GLN A 17 0.58 13.93 11.50
C GLN A 17 0.70 14.23 10.00
N ASP A 18 1.48 13.44 9.27
CA ASP A 18 1.60 13.54 7.81
C ASP A 18 0.23 13.52 7.11
N LEU A 19 -0.69 12.64 7.54
CA LEU A 19 -2.04 12.58 6.98
C LEU A 19 -2.87 13.85 7.26
N LYS A 20 -2.67 14.48 8.41
CA LYS A 20 -3.30 15.76 8.75
C LYS A 20 -2.70 16.88 7.90
N ASP A 21 -1.37 16.95 7.84
CA ASP A 21 -0.65 17.97 7.10
C ASP A 21 -0.98 17.89 5.60
N MET A 22 -1.11 16.66 5.06
CA MET A 22 -1.58 16.44 3.69
C MET A 22 -3.01 16.97 3.50
N ALA A 23 -3.92 16.68 4.44
CA ALA A 23 -5.31 17.16 4.38
C ALA A 23 -5.41 18.69 4.44
N GLU A 24 -4.59 19.31 5.28
CA GLU A 24 -4.48 20.77 5.41
C GLU A 24 -3.92 21.40 4.13
N ALA A 25 -2.82 20.86 3.59
CA ALA A 25 -2.24 21.30 2.32
C ALA A 25 -3.26 21.25 1.17
N ILE A 26 -4.09 20.20 1.10
CA ILE A 26 -5.17 20.12 0.10
C ILE A 26 -6.22 21.21 0.32
N GLY A 27 -6.57 21.50 1.58
CA GLY A 27 -7.50 22.58 1.95
C GLY A 27 -7.01 23.95 1.49
N ASP A 28 -5.72 24.20 1.67
CA ASP A 28 -5.03 25.43 1.26
C ASP A 28 -4.68 25.46 -0.24
N LYS A 29 -4.99 24.37 -0.97
CA LYS A 29 -4.63 24.15 -2.38
C LYS A 29 -3.12 24.16 -2.63
N ASP A 30 -2.32 23.88 -1.60
CA ASP A 30 -0.89 23.64 -1.73
C ASP A 30 -0.66 22.21 -2.26
N THR A 31 -0.72 22.08 -3.58
CA THR A 31 -0.54 20.80 -4.25
C THR A 31 0.89 20.27 -4.14
N TYR A 32 1.87 21.14 -3.93
CA TYR A 32 3.28 20.75 -3.85
C TYR A 32 3.56 20.08 -2.51
N LEU A 33 3.13 20.71 -1.41
CA LEU A 33 3.27 20.13 -0.07
C LEU A 33 2.48 18.81 0.04
N ALA A 34 1.27 18.75 -0.52
CA ALA A 34 0.49 17.52 -0.56
C ALA A 34 1.20 16.39 -1.33
N GLU A 35 1.87 16.69 -2.45
CA GLU A 35 2.64 15.71 -3.21
C GLU A 35 3.93 15.30 -2.47
N GLU A 36 4.62 16.22 -1.81
CA GLU A 36 5.82 15.95 -1.01
C GLU A 36 5.49 14.99 0.14
N ILE A 37 4.45 15.29 0.92
CA ILE A 37 3.98 14.42 1.99
C ILE A 37 3.56 13.05 1.42
N LEU A 38 2.86 13.03 0.28
CA LEU A 38 2.48 11.77 -0.36
C LEU A 38 3.70 10.94 -0.78
N ASN A 39 4.77 11.56 -1.25
CA ASN A 39 6.02 10.88 -1.58
C ASN A 39 6.72 10.34 -0.32
N THR A 40 6.63 11.03 0.82
CA THR A 40 7.13 10.53 2.11
C THR A 40 6.36 9.28 2.56
N LEU A 41 5.03 9.28 2.44
CA LEU A 41 4.18 8.14 2.82
C LEU A 41 4.28 6.96 1.84
N ALA A 42 4.44 7.27 0.57
CA ALA A 42 4.32 6.33 -0.53
C ALA A 42 5.22 6.76 -1.71
N PRO A 43 6.54 6.49 -1.58
CA PRO A 43 7.50 6.82 -2.62
C PRO A 43 7.10 6.23 -3.95
N ARG A 44 7.43 6.95 -5.03
CA ARG A 44 7.26 6.42 -6.38
C ARG A 44 8.17 5.19 -6.54
N PRO A 45 7.74 4.16 -7.29
CA PRO A 45 8.60 3.02 -7.55
C PRO A 45 9.81 3.41 -8.40
N GLU A 46 10.95 2.81 -8.07
CA GLU A 46 12.21 2.93 -8.80
C GLU A 46 12.63 1.54 -9.32
N GLY A 47 13.41 1.51 -10.40
CA GLY A 47 13.97 0.29 -10.97
C GLY A 47 13.70 0.10 -12.47
N GLU A 48 14.40 -0.85 -13.08
CA GLU A 48 14.31 -1.16 -14.52
C GLU A 48 12.98 -1.81 -14.92
N ASN A 49 12.28 -2.41 -13.95
CA ASN A 49 11.00 -3.07 -14.16
C ASN A 49 9.79 -2.12 -14.07
N VAL A 50 10.05 -0.81 -14.01
CA VAL A 50 9.04 0.25 -14.02
C VAL A 50 8.64 0.58 -15.45
N GLN A 51 7.37 0.35 -15.77
CA GLN A 51 6.77 0.64 -17.07
C GLN A 51 5.87 1.87 -17.00
N GLU A 52 6.07 2.83 -17.91
CA GLU A 52 5.17 3.96 -18.10
C GLU A 52 4.18 3.66 -19.23
N THR A 53 2.90 3.88 -18.95
CA THR A 53 1.81 3.75 -19.93
C THR A 53 1.03 5.04 -20.01
N LYS A 54 0.63 5.41 -21.23
CA LYS A 54 -0.37 6.48 -21.44
C LYS A 54 -1.73 5.84 -21.19
N SER A 55 -2.46 6.28 -20.17
CA SER A 55 -3.82 5.78 -19.93
C SER A 55 -4.69 6.17 -21.13
N SER A 56 -5.14 5.19 -21.93
CA SER A 56 -5.84 5.40 -23.20
C SER A 56 -7.34 5.63 -23.06
N GLU A 57 -7.88 5.75 -21.85
CA GLU A 57 -9.32 5.91 -21.62
C GLU A 57 -9.72 7.33 -21.21
N HIS A 58 -10.83 7.76 -21.82
CA HIS A 58 -11.41 9.09 -21.85
C HIS A 58 -11.38 9.87 -20.50
N ARG A 59 -11.00 11.15 -20.61
CA ARG A 59 -11.12 12.27 -19.64
C ARG A 59 -10.09 12.41 -18.51
N LYS A 60 -9.21 11.43 -18.23
CA LYS A 60 -8.04 11.64 -17.33
C LYS A 60 -6.72 11.38 -18.05
N SER A 61 -6.22 12.39 -18.75
CA SER A 61 -4.93 12.40 -19.45
C SER A 61 -3.75 12.42 -18.46
N GLY A 62 -3.45 11.28 -17.84
CA GLY A 62 -2.31 11.12 -16.94
C GLY A 62 -1.40 9.97 -17.37
N ARG A 63 -0.08 10.14 -17.21
CA ARG A 63 0.86 9.02 -17.31
C ARG A 63 0.67 8.10 -16.09
N GLN A 64 0.57 6.80 -16.35
CA GLN A 64 0.47 5.78 -15.31
C GLN A 64 1.78 4.99 -15.28
N THR A 65 2.34 4.84 -14.10
CA THR A 65 3.57 4.07 -13.87
C THR A 65 3.24 2.77 -13.16
N LYS A 66 3.79 1.64 -13.60
CA LYS A 66 3.55 0.30 -13.04
C LYS A 66 4.86 -0.47 -12.88
N VAL A 67 5.05 -1.12 -11.74
CA VAL A 67 6.11 -2.12 -11.52
C VAL A 67 5.58 -3.47 -11.99
N VAL A 68 6.27 -4.10 -12.93
CA VAL A 68 5.89 -5.40 -13.48
C VAL A 68 6.99 -6.40 -13.20
N ASP A 69 6.66 -7.53 -12.60
CA ASP A 69 7.58 -8.64 -12.42
C ASP A 69 7.98 -9.20 -13.82
N PRO A 70 9.28 -9.21 -14.16
CA PRO A 70 9.74 -9.58 -15.50
C PRO A 70 9.57 -11.07 -15.83
N LEU A 71 9.41 -11.94 -14.82
CA LEU A 71 9.25 -13.38 -15.01
C LEU A 71 7.78 -13.74 -15.29
N THR A 72 6.87 -13.09 -14.60
CA THR A 72 5.44 -13.41 -14.63
C THR A 72 4.61 -12.44 -15.47
N GLY A 73 5.16 -11.25 -15.79
CA GLY A 73 4.43 -10.17 -16.45
C GLY A 73 3.32 -9.56 -15.58
N ARG A 74 3.30 -9.85 -14.28
CA ARG A 74 2.28 -9.36 -13.33
C ARG A 74 2.75 -8.09 -12.65
N ILE A 75 1.82 -7.20 -12.34
CA ILE A 75 2.05 -6.06 -11.46
C ILE A 75 2.34 -6.59 -10.06
N ASP A 76 3.57 -6.38 -9.60
CA ASP A 76 4.03 -6.82 -8.29
C ASP A 76 5.12 -5.87 -7.78
N ASN A 77 4.95 -5.39 -6.55
CA ASN A 77 6.01 -4.73 -5.81
C ASN A 77 5.87 -5.09 -4.32
N PRO A 78 6.56 -6.13 -3.83
CA PRO A 78 6.41 -6.59 -2.45
C PRO A 78 6.96 -5.61 -1.41
N HIS A 79 7.77 -4.64 -1.85
CA HIS A 79 8.48 -3.70 -0.97
C HIS A 79 7.97 -2.28 -1.05
N GLY A 80 7.00 -1.98 -1.92
CA GLY A 80 6.57 -0.61 -2.11
C GLY A 80 5.40 -0.44 -3.06
N VAL A 81 5.20 0.79 -3.51
CA VAL A 81 4.13 1.16 -4.43
C VAL A 81 4.35 0.44 -5.75
N ALA A 82 3.36 -0.29 -6.22
CA ALA A 82 3.44 -0.97 -7.50
C ALA A 82 2.86 -0.12 -8.64
N VAL A 83 1.89 0.75 -8.36
CA VAL A 83 1.25 1.59 -9.39
C VAL A 83 1.12 3.03 -8.89
N VAL A 84 1.48 3.96 -9.77
CA VAL A 84 1.22 5.39 -9.61
C VAL A 84 0.31 5.85 -10.74
N GLU A 85 -0.88 6.31 -10.38
CA GLU A 85 -1.82 6.90 -11.33
C GLU A 85 -1.41 8.34 -11.66
N GLY A 86 -1.85 8.83 -12.82
CA GLY A 86 -1.56 10.21 -13.23
C GLY A 86 -2.25 11.29 -12.40
N ASP A 87 -3.23 10.93 -11.56
CA ASP A 87 -3.78 11.82 -10.54
C ASP A 87 -3.01 11.80 -9.22
N GLY A 88 -1.92 11.03 -9.15
CA GLY A 88 -1.08 10.85 -7.96
C GLY A 88 -1.49 9.70 -7.06
N THR A 89 -2.58 8.96 -7.34
CA THR A 89 -2.96 7.79 -6.52
C THR A 89 -1.85 6.74 -6.49
N ARG A 90 -1.47 6.29 -5.29
CA ARG A 90 -0.46 5.25 -5.03
C ARG A 90 -1.17 3.94 -4.68
N LYS A 91 -0.77 2.84 -5.31
CA LYS A 91 -1.37 1.51 -5.07
C LYS A 91 -0.31 0.43 -4.89
N TRP A 92 -0.54 -0.48 -3.95
CA TRP A 92 0.31 -1.63 -3.69
C TRP A 92 -0.33 -2.87 -4.29
N TYR A 93 0.47 -3.62 -5.05
CA TYR A 93 0.03 -4.84 -5.70
C TYR A 93 1.01 -5.97 -5.41
N ARG A 94 0.46 -7.17 -5.29
CA ARG A 94 1.19 -8.43 -5.25
C ARG A 94 0.50 -9.40 -6.19
N ALA A 95 1.22 -9.91 -7.19
CA ALA A 95 0.70 -10.78 -8.23
C ALA A 95 -0.67 -10.31 -8.82
N ASN A 96 -0.77 -9.06 -9.28
CA ASN A 96 -1.99 -8.41 -9.79
C ASN A 96 -3.12 -8.16 -8.77
N MET A 97 -2.94 -8.50 -7.49
CA MET A 97 -3.95 -8.26 -6.46
C MET A 97 -3.57 -7.06 -5.59
N LEU A 98 -4.53 -6.19 -5.27
CA LEU A 98 -4.31 -5.13 -4.29
C LEU A 98 -3.91 -5.74 -2.94
N HIS A 99 -2.81 -5.27 -2.38
CA HIS A 99 -2.23 -5.87 -1.18
C HIS A 99 -1.32 -4.88 -0.44
N ASN A 100 -1.60 -4.65 0.83
CA ASN A 100 -0.63 -4.13 1.79
C ASN A 100 -1.02 -4.66 3.18
N ALA A 101 -0.21 -5.53 3.78
CA ALA A 101 -0.49 -6.10 5.10
C ALA A 101 -0.10 -5.18 6.26
N TYR A 102 0.63 -4.11 5.97
CA TYR A 102 1.28 -3.24 6.97
C TYR A 102 0.78 -1.81 6.93
N GLY A 103 -0.23 -1.52 6.11
CA GLY A 103 -0.72 -0.18 5.86
C GLY A 103 -1.80 -0.17 4.78
N PRO A 104 -2.16 1.00 4.27
CA PRO A 104 -3.13 1.13 3.19
C PRO A 104 -2.59 0.55 1.88
N ALA A 105 -3.43 -0.17 1.14
CA ALA A 105 -3.09 -0.65 -0.19
C ALA A 105 -3.41 0.38 -1.28
N ILE A 106 -4.12 1.46 -0.93
CA ILE A 106 -4.35 2.62 -1.78
C ILE A 106 -4.22 3.88 -0.93
N ILE A 107 -3.40 4.83 -1.37
CA ILE A 107 -3.35 6.20 -0.85
C ILE A 107 -3.68 7.14 -1.99
N LYS A 108 -4.72 7.96 -1.80
CA LYS A 108 -5.09 9.00 -2.74
C LYS A 108 -4.48 10.33 -2.32
N PRO A 109 -4.15 11.22 -3.28
CA PRO A 109 -3.66 12.57 -2.96
C PRO A 109 -4.70 13.47 -2.28
N ASN A 110 -5.93 12.99 -2.06
CA ASN A 110 -6.91 13.66 -1.21
C ASN A 110 -6.92 13.16 0.25
N GLY A 111 -5.89 12.42 0.66
CA GLY A 111 -5.76 11.83 2.00
C GLY A 111 -6.60 10.58 2.25
N LYS A 112 -7.42 10.12 1.29
CA LYS A 112 -8.22 8.90 1.47
C LYS A 112 -7.36 7.64 1.40
N LEU A 113 -7.53 6.79 2.40
CA LEU A 113 -6.88 5.50 2.55
C LEU A 113 -7.85 4.36 2.22
N SER A 114 -7.34 3.26 1.67
CA SER A 114 -8.11 2.02 1.53
C SER A 114 -7.24 0.80 1.79
N TYR A 115 -7.79 -0.17 2.51
CA TYR A 115 -7.06 -1.32 3.04
C TYR A 115 -7.41 -2.58 2.25
N TYR A 116 -6.41 -3.26 1.70
CA TYR A 116 -6.60 -4.51 0.97
C TYR A 116 -5.53 -5.52 1.34
N HIS A 117 -5.93 -6.79 1.41
CA HIS A 117 -5.02 -7.91 1.60
C HIS A 117 -5.42 -9.03 0.65
N PHE A 118 -4.54 -9.30 -0.33
CA PHE A 118 -4.77 -10.29 -1.39
C PHE A 118 -6.14 -10.10 -2.07
N GLY A 119 -6.42 -8.87 -2.52
CA GLY A 119 -7.64 -8.50 -3.24
C GLY A 119 -8.88 -8.29 -2.36
N THR A 120 -8.88 -8.72 -1.10
CA THR A 120 -9.99 -8.49 -0.17
C THR A 120 -9.92 -7.10 0.43
N HIS A 121 -11.02 -6.35 0.38
CA HIS A 121 -11.14 -5.00 0.96
C HIS A 121 -11.51 -5.05 2.45
N TYR A 122 -10.90 -4.19 3.26
CA TYR A 122 -11.16 -4.04 4.69
C TYR A 122 -11.64 -2.62 5.01
N LYS A 123 -12.57 -2.51 5.95
CA LYS A 123 -13.19 -1.23 6.33
C LYS A 123 -12.23 -0.29 7.08
N SER A 124 -11.17 -0.83 7.69
CA SER A 124 -10.20 -0.06 8.49
C SER A 124 -8.89 -0.84 8.65
N ALA A 125 -7.84 -0.15 9.11
CA ALA A 125 -6.58 -0.75 9.50
C ALA A 125 -6.75 -1.83 10.58
N ALA A 126 -7.57 -1.56 11.61
CA ALA A 126 -7.86 -2.53 12.66
C ALA A 126 -8.53 -3.82 12.13
N ALA A 127 -9.43 -3.71 11.15
CA ALA A 127 -10.05 -4.90 10.54
C ALA A 127 -9.03 -5.73 9.74
N LEU A 128 -8.08 -5.07 9.08
CA LEU A 128 -6.98 -5.74 8.38
C LEU A 128 -6.03 -6.43 9.38
N ASP A 129 -5.67 -5.74 10.46
CA ASP A 129 -4.81 -6.29 11.51
C ASP A 129 -5.42 -7.52 12.15
N ALA A 130 -6.71 -7.49 12.49
CA ALA A 130 -7.41 -8.63 13.07
C ALA A 130 -7.32 -9.90 12.18
N VAL A 131 -7.41 -9.74 10.86
CA VAL A 131 -7.29 -10.87 9.92
C VAL A 131 -5.84 -11.31 9.75
N THR A 132 -4.89 -10.39 9.60
CA THR A 132 -3.47 -10.74 9.45
C THR A 132 -2.88 -11.36 10.71
N GLU A 133 -3.28 -10.92 11.89
CA GLU A 133 -2.91 -11.53 13.18
C GLU A 133 -3.52 -12.91 13.37
N SER A 134 -4.77 -13.11 12.96
CA SER A 134 -5.41 -14.43 13.00
C SER A 134 -4.67 -15.40 12.08
N ALA A 135 -4.32 -14.98 10.86
CA ALA A 135 -3.52 -15.78 9.94
C ALA A 135 -2.13 -16.13 10.51
N LYS A 136 -1.44 -15.17 11.14
CA LYS A 136 -0.16 -15.42 11.85
C LYS A 136 -0.33 -16.47 12.94
N ARG A 137 -1.35 -16.34 13.81
CA ARG A 137 -1.62 -17.29 14.90
C ARG A 137 -1.90 -18.70 14.40
N HIS A 138 -2.71 -18.84 13.35
CA HIS A 138 -2.98 -20.16 12.75
C HIS A 138 -1.71 -20.81 12.18
N ASN A 139 -0.84 -20.02 11.55
CA ASN A 139 0.43 -20.52 11.02
C ASN A 139 1.38 -20.98 12.13
N GLU A 140 1.54 -20.19 13.20
CA GLU A 140 2.40 -20.56 14.34
C GLU A 140 1.86 -21.79 15.08
N ASN A 141 0.54 -21.90 15.28
CA ASN A 141 -0.06 -23.09 15.86
C ASN A 141 0.13 -24.32 14.96
N SER A 142 0.00 -24.17 13.64
CA SER A 142 0.23 -25.25 12.67
C SER A 142 1.69 -25.72 12.59
N LYS A 143 2.65 -24.86 12.97
CA LYS A 143 4.07 -25.24 13.12
C LYS A 143 4.29 -25.96 14.45
N HIS A 144 3.66 -25.48 15.54
CA HIS A 144 3.77 -26.10 16.86
C HIS A 144 3.21 -27.53 16.89
N CYS A 145 2.08 -27.79 16.21
CA CYS A 145 1.50 -29.12 16.09
C CYS A 145 2.35 -30.09 15.25
N ARG A 146 3.17 -29.61 14.31
CA ARG A 146 4.07 -30.45 13.50
C ARG A 146 5.35 -30.87 14.24
N ASN A 147 5.70 -30.15 15.30
CA ASN A 147 6.92 -30.39 16.08
C ASN A 147 6.62 -31.14 17.39
N THR A 148 5.36 -31.53 17.61
CA THR A 148 4.88 -32.32 18.76
C THR A 148 4.28 -33.62 18.25
N THR A 149 5.10 -34.44 17.58
CA THR A 149 4.83 -35.88 17.40
C THR A 149 5.92 -36.61 18.20
N PRO A 150 5.57 -37.56 19.09
CA PRO A 150 6.51 -38.18 20.03
C PRO A 150 7.63 -38.97 19.35
#